data_AF-A0A1V4VJB0-F1
#
_entry.id   AF-A0A1V4VJB0-F1
#
_cell.length_a   1.000
_cell.length_b   1.000
_cell.length_c   1.000
_cell.angle_alpha   90.00
_cell.angle_beta   90.00
_cell.angle_gamma   90.00
#
_symmetry.space_group_name_H-M   'P 1'
#
loop_
_entity.id
_entity.type
_entity.pdbx_description
1 polymer ?
#
loop_
_entity_poly.entity_id
_entity_poly.type
_entity_poly.pdbx_seq_one_letter_code
_entity_poly.pdbx_strand_id
1 'polypeptide(L)'
;MKNQVAGRIQVGTGSEITESVIRGPAIIGNDCKIIRSFIGPFTAVGTGSLLEDVGVEHSVILDKCELRQVPRLEDSLIGAGAKVTKNTSGHEALHLFLGDDAEVIL
;
A
#
# COMPACT_ATOMS: atom_id res chain seq x y z
N MET A 1 -13.75 -13.36 2.52
CA MET A 1 -14.12 -12.40 1.44
C MET A 1 -13.50 -12.91 0.13
N LYS A 2 -14.13 -12.74 -1.04
CA LYS A 2 -13.50 -13.17 -2.32
C LYS A 2 -12.71 -12.02 -2.93
N ASN A 3 -11.58 -12.35 -3.57
CA ASN A 3 -10.80 -11.38 -4.33
C ASN A 3 -11.64 -10.78 -5.47
N GLN A 4 -11.52 -9.47 -5.70
CA GLN A 4 -12.17 -8.80 -6.82
C GLN A 4 -11.16 -7.92 -7.55
N VAL A 5 -11.01 -8.13 -8.86
CA VAL A 5 -10.06 -7.40 -9.71
C VAL A 5 -10.85 -6.85 -10.89
N ALA A 6 -10.92 -5.52 -11.02
CA ALA A 6 -11.74 -4.86 -12.03
C ALA A 6 -11.04 -3.65 -12.65
N GLY A 7 -11.13 -3.49 -13.98
CA GLY A 7 -10.49 -2.38 -14.72
C GLY A 7 -9.11 -2.74 -15.27
N ARG A 8 -8.35 -1.73 -15.73
CA ARG A 8 -7.01 -1.92 -16.31
C ARG A 8 -5.99 -2.16 -15.20
N ILE A 9 -5.59 -3.41 -15.00
CA ILE A 9 -4.72 -3.78 -13.89
C ILE A 9 -3.55 -4.61 -14.43
N GLN A 10 -2.33 -4.26 -14.01
CA GLN A 10 -1.14 -5.08 -14.20
C GLN A 10 -0.72 -5.67 -12.86
N VAL A 11 -0.48 -6.98 -12.82
CA VAL A 11 0.03 -7.67 -11.63
C VAL A 11 1.32 -8.39 -12.02
N GLY A 12 2.40 -8.07 -11.32
CA GLY A 12 3.70 -8.67 -11.51
C GLY A 12 3.75 -10.14 -11.11
N THR A 13 4.78 -10.84 -11.58
CA THR A 13 5.01 -12.25 -11.28
C THR A 13 5.30 -12.46 -9.80
N GLY A 14 4.83 -13.57 -9.23
CA GLY A 14 5.05 -13.90 -7.82
C GLY A 14 4.15 -13.14 -6.84
N SER A 15 3.33 -12.21 -7.32
CA SER A 15 2.44 -11.43 -6.46
C SER A 15 1.21 -12.22 -6.03
N GLU A 16 0.87 -12.10 -4.75
CA GLU A 16 -0.24 -12.80 -4.09
C GLU A 16 -1.30 -11.79 -3.64
N ILE A 17 -2.55 -12.06 -3.99
CA ILE A 17 -3.71 -11.25 -3.62
C ILE A 17 -4.65 -12.12 -2.80
N THR A 18 -4.91 -11.74 -1.55
CA THR A 18 -5.67 -12.54 -0.59
C THR A 18 -6.73 -11.69 0.11
N GLU A 19 -8.00 -12.04 -0.08
CA GLU A 19 -9.16 -11.33 0.48
C GLU A 19 -9.20 -9.82 0.17
N SER A 20 -8.71 -9.45 -1.01
CA SER A 20 -8.46 -8.06 -1.39
C SER A 20 -9.26 -7.63 -2.63
N VAL A 21 -9.43 -6.33 -2.78
CA VAL A 21 -10.10 -5.71 -3.93
C VAL A 21 -9.12 -4.79 -4.65
N ILE A 22 -8.98 -4.96 -5.96
CA ILE A 22 -8.15 -4.10 -6.81
C ILE A 22 -9.05 -3.49 -7.89
N ARG A 23 -9.05 -2.16 -7.99
CA ARG A 23 -9.76 -1.38 -9.00
C ARG A 23 -8.79 -0.54 -9.79
N GLY A 24 -8.74 -0.77 -11.10
CA GLY A 24 -7.85 -0.08 -12.01
C GLY A 24 -8.35 1.29 -12.48
N PRO A 25 -7.48 2.12 -13.09
CA PRO A 25 -6.10 1.80 -13.48
C PRO A 25 -5.15 1.61 -12.29
N ALA A 26 -4.47 0.46 -12.20
CA ALA A 26 -3.54 0.17 -11.10
C ALA A 26 -2.41 -0.77 -11.54
N ILE A 27 -1.24 -0.66 -10.90
CA ILE A 27 -0.07 -1.51 -11.14
C ILE A 27 0.35 -2.13 -9.82
N ILE A 28 0.55 -3.44 -9.80
CA ILE A 28 1.18 -4.18 -8.72
C ILE A 28 2.48 -4.77 -9.28
N GLY A 29 3.61 -4.47 -8.63
CA GLY A 29 4.94 -4.99 -8.97
C GLY A 29 5.06 -6.51 -8.77
N ASN A 30 6.29 -7.02 -8.91
CA ASN A 30 6.57 -8.43 -8.70
C ASN A 30 6.65 -8.75 -7.20
N ASP A 31 6.40 -10.00 -6.82
CA ASP A 31 6.59 -10.52 -5.46
C ASP A 31 5.88 -9.70 -4.36
N CYS A 32 4.77 -9.04 -4.69
CA CYS A 32 3.98 -8.27 -3.74
C CYS A 32 2.99 -9.15 -2.99
N LYS A 33 2.65 -8.75 -1.76
CA LYS A 33 1.58 -9.39 -0.97
C LYS A 33 0.50 -8.38 -0.65
N ILE A 34 -0.70 -8.60 -1.15
CA ILE A 34 -1.86 -7.72 -0.97
C ILE A 34 -2.94 -8.47 -0.20
N ILE A 35 -3.06 -8.19 1.10
CA ILE A 35 -3.84 -9.00 2.05
C ILE A 35 -4.93 -8.15 2.69
N ARG A 36 -6.19 -8.57 2.62
CA ARG A 36 -7.36 -7.86 3.20
C ARG A 36 -7.35 -6.36 2.88
N SER A 37 -6.94 -6.02 1.67
CA SER A 37 -6.63 -4.64 1.27
C SER A 37 -7.47 -4.19 0.09
N PHE A 38 -7.67 -2.88 0.00
CA PHE A 38 -8.27 -2.22 -1.13
C PHE A 38 -7.21 -1.38 -1.86
N ILE A 39 -6.99 -1.70 -3.13
CA ILE A 39 -6.14 -0.92 -4.04
C ILE A 39 -7.04 -0.27 -5.07
N GLY A 40 -7.24 1.04 -4.96
CA GLY A 40 -8.09 1.80 -5.88
C GLY A 40 -7.33 2.40 -7.05
N PRO A 41 -8.06 3.14 -7.91
CA PRO A 41 -7.52 3.72 -9.14
C PRO A 41 -6.32 4.63 -8.92
N PHE A 42 -5.52 4.75 -9.98
CA PHE A 42 -4.32 5.57 -10.06
C PHE A 42 -3.29 5.22 -8.97
N THR A 43 -3.23 3.94 -8.60
CA THR A 43 -2.29 3.43 -7.61
C THR A 43 -1.23 2.54 -8.24
N ALA A 44 0.03 2.76 -7.87
CA ALA A 44 1.15 1.88 -8.20
C ALA A 44 1.77 1.32 -6.92
N VAL A 45 2.00 0.01 -6.89
CA VAL A 45 2.66 -0.70 -5.79
C VAL A 45 3.96 -1.31 -6.32
N GLY A 46 5.09 -0.88 -5.76
CA GLY A 46 6.42 -1.33 -6.13
C GLY A 46 6.71 -2.79 -5.75
N THR A 47 7.75 -3.34 -6.33
CA THR A 47 8.16 -4.75 -6.22
C THR A 47 8.51 -5.11 -4.78
N GLY A 48 8.08 -6.29 -4.34
CA GLY A 48 8.39 -6.85 -3.03
C GLY A 48 7.66 -6.17 -1.87
N SER A 49 6.63 -5.37 -2.14
CA SER A 49 5.88 -4.65 -1.12
C SER A 49 4.79 -5.50 -0.48
N LEU A 50 4.54 -5.28 0.81
CA LEU A 50 3.49 -5.90 1.60
C LEU A 50 2.46 -4.84 2.02
N LEU A 51 1.21 -5.03 1.60
CA LEU A 51 0.05 -4.27 2.06
C LEU A 51 -0.90 -5.22 2.78
N GLU A 52 -1.13 -4.99 4.07
CA GLU A 52 -2.02 -5.80 4.91
C GLU A 52 -3.00 -4.92 5.68
N ASP A 53 -4.30 -5.15 5.49
CA ASP A 53 -5.36 -4.29 6.06
C ASP A 53 -5.17 -2.82 5.67
N VAL A 54 -4.90 -2.58 4.38
CA VAL A 54 -4.62 -1.25 3.80
C VAL A 54 -5.70 -0.85 2.81
N GLY A 55 -6.16 0.40 2.87
CA GLY A 55 -6.94 1.04 1.81
C GLY A 55 -6.10 2.14 1.16
N VAL A 56 -5.85 2.06 -0.14
CA VAL A 56 -5.02 3.05 -0.85
C VAL A 56 -5.59 3.42 -2.23
N GLU A 57 -5.59 4.71 -2.56
CA GLU A 57 -5.94 5.26 -3.88
C GLU A 57 -4.99 6.41 -4.27
N HIS A 58 -4.91 6.77 -5.54
CA HIS A 58 -4.17 7.95 -6.03
C HIS A 58 -2.73 8.07 -5.50
N SER A 59 -2.06 6.93 -5.33
CA SER A 59 -0.78 6.89 -4.61
C SER A 59 0.28 6.08 -5.33
N VAL A 60 1.54 6.43 -5.09
CA VAL A 60 2.70 5.66 -5.54
C VAL A 60 3.39 5.08 -4.32
N ILE A 61 3.43 3.77 -4.21
CA ILE A 61 4.17 3.05 -3.19
C ILE A 61 5.39 2.45 -3.89
N LEU A 62 6.60 2.87 -3.50
CA LEU A 62 7.83 2.37 -4.11
C LEU A 62 8.16 0.93 -3.64
N ASP A 63 9.30 0.42 -4.08
CA ASP A 63 9.69 -0.97 -3.84
C ASP A 63 9.94 -1.28 -2.36
N LYS A 64 9.65 -2.54 -1.97
CA LYS A 64 9.95 -3.12 -0.66
C LYS A 64 9.31 -2.39 0.53
N CYS A 65 8.17 -1.73 0.31
CA CYS A 65 7.43 -1.05 1.36
C CYS A 65 6.60 -2.03 2.19
N GLU A 66 6.35 -1.69 3.44
CA GLU A 66 5.51 -2.46 4.36
C GLU A 66 4.44 -1.55 4.97
N LEU A 67 3.21 -1.68 4.51
CA LEU A 67 2.06 -0.93 5.02
C LEU A 67 1.14 -1.92 5.74
N ARG A 68 0.84 -1.65 7.01
CA ARG A 68 -0.06 -2.48 7.82
C ARG A 68 -1.08 -1.64 8.58
N GLN A 69 -2.34 -2.05 8.53
CA GLN A 69 -3.44 -1.44 9.29
C GLN A 69 -3.59 0.06 8.98
N VAL A 70 -3.49 0.42 7.70
CA VAL A 70 -3.62 1.79 7.18
C VAL A 70 -4.94 1.86 6.40
N PRO A 71 -6.08 2.13 7.08
CA PRO A 71 -7.40 1.97 6.46
C PRO A 71 -7.66 2.96 5.30
N ARG A 72 -6.94 4.08 5.25
CA ARG A 72 -7.08 5.09 4.20
C ARG A 72 -5.75 5.81 3.96
N LEU A 73 -5.24 5.68 2.74
CA LEU A 73 -4.06 6.37 2.20
C LEU A 73 -4.44 6.92 0.81
N GLU A 74 -4.34 8.22 0.62
CA GLU A 74 -4.70 8.90 -0.63
C GLU A 74 -3.67 9.98 -0.95
N ASP A 75 -3.52 10.30 -2.24
CA ASP A 75 -2.67 11.39 -2.74
C ASP A 75 -1.23 11.35 -2.17
N SER A 76 -0.66 10.14 -2.07
CA SER A 76 0.56 9.89 -1.31
C SER A 76 1.69 9.27 -2.15
N LEU A 77 2.93 9.60 -1.80
CA LEU A 77 4.14 8.93 -2.29
C LEU A 77 4.84 8.26 -1.10
N ILE A 78 4.99 6.93 -1.14
CA ILE A 78 5.67 6.16 -0.09
C ILE A 78 7.05 5.74 -0.59
N GLY A 79 8.10 6.25 0.06
CA GLY A 79 9.50 6.00 -0.28
C GLY A 79 9.91 4.53 -0.20
N ALA A 80 10.90 4.11 -0.99
CA ALA A 80 11.34 2.72 -1.06
C ALA A 80 11.80 2.20 0.31
N GLY A 81 11.37 1.00 0.69
CA GLY A 81 11.69 0.39 1.98
C GLY A 81 10.95 0.99 3.18
N ALA A 82 10.05 1.97 2.97
CA ALA A 82 9.34 2.61 4.06
C ALA A 82 8.36 1.65 4.74
N LYS A 83 8.13 1.90 6.04
CA LYS A 83 7.17 1.16 6.84
C LYS A 83 6.13 2.12 7.40
N VAL A 84 4.85 1.83 7.15
CA VAL A 84 3.72 2.58 7.72
C VAL A 84 2.87 1.59 8.49
N THR A 85 2.73 1.79 9.79
CA THR A 85 1.98 0.86 10.64
C THR A 85 1.26 1.63 11.73
N LYS A 86 0.01 1.26 11.98
CA LYS A 86 -0.73 1.79 13.13
C LYS A 86 -0.18 1.18 14.42
N ASN A 87 0.31 2.00 15.33
CA ASN A 87 0.67 1.54 16.67
C ASN A 87 -0.62 1.20 17.44
N THR A 88 -0.71 -0.03 17.97
CA THR A 88 -1.84 -0.51 18.78
C THR A 88 -1.55 -0.44 20.28
N SER A 89 -0.38 0.02 20.70
CA SER A 89 -0.13 0.30 22.11
C SER A 89 -0.94 1.51 22.54
N GLY A 90 -1.54 1.48 23.74
CA GLY A 90 -2.44 2.54 24.24
C GLY A 90 -1.79 3.92 24.44
N HIS A 91 -0.58 4.14 23.92
CA HIS A 91 0.08 5.44 23.85
C HIS A 91 -0.02 5.95 22.41
N GLU A 92 -0.90 6.94 22.21
CA GLU A 92 -1.07 7.63 20.93
C GLU A 92 0.12 8.56 20.70
N ALA A 93 1.20 8.04 20.11
CA ALA A 93 2.37 8.80 19.71
C ALA A 93 2.68 8.57 18.22
N LEU A 94 3.07 9.65 17.53
CA LEU A 94 3.56 9.59 16.16
C LEU A 94 5.06 9.27 16.17
N HIS A 95 5.42 8.17 15.52
CA HIS A 95 6.81 7.80 15.28
C HIS A 95 7.12 8.00 13.80
N LEU A 96 7.97 8.98 13.50
CA LEU A 96 8.28 9.39 12.13
C LEU A 96 9.75 9.11 11.81
N PHE A 97 9.99 8.42 10.71
CA PHE A 97 11.30 8.27 10.08
C PHE A 97 11.22 8.91 8.70
N LEU A 98 11.81 10.09 8.56
CA LEU A 98 11.70 10.94 7.37
C LEU A 98 13.05 10.98 6.64
N GLY A 99 13.03 10.77 5.34
CA GLY A 99 14.19 10.91 4.46
C GLY A 99 14.27 12.31 3.84
N ASP A 100 15.03 12.42 2.74
CA ASP A 100 15.16 13.67 1.99
C ASP A 100 13.83 14.08 1.34
N ASP A 101 13.60 15.39 1.24
CA ASP A 101 12.41 16.02 0.64
C ASP A 101 11.07 15.56 1.23
N ALA A 102 11.07 15.09 2.49
CA ALA A 102 9.88 14.63 3.17
C ALA A 102 9.00 15.79 3.66
N GLU A 103 7.70 15.71 3.38
CA GLU A 103 6.66 16.57 3.94
C GLU A 103 5.77 15.76 4.89
N VAL A 104 5.38 16.36 6.03
CA VAL A 104 4.46 15.74 6.99
C VAL A 104 3.32 16.72 7.29
N ILE A 105 2.10 16.28 7.02
CA ILE A 105 0.85 16.98 7.33
C ILE A 105 0.02 16.05 8.22
N LEU A 106 -0.45 16.54 9.37
CA LEU A 106 -1.17 15.76 10.40
C LEU A 106 -2.65 16.15 10.47
#